data_AF-A0A966PBQ2-F1
#
_entry.id   AF-A0A966PBQ2-F1
#
_cell.length_a   1.000
_cell.length_b   1.000
_cell.length_c   1.000
_cell.angle_alpha   90.00
_cell.angle_beta   90.00
_cell.angle_gamma   90.00
#
_symmetry.space_group_name_H-M   'P 1'
#
loop_
_entity.id
_entity.type
_entity.pdbx_description
1 polymer ?
#
loop_
_entity_poly.entity_id
_entity_poly.type
_entity_poly.pdbx_seq_one_letter_code
_entity_poly.pdbx_strand_id
1 'polypeptide(L)'
;MSFFSNPRFAIGSLGISVNFLAMFSMFFMLTQYLQYVNGYSPLAAGIRGVPFALTLVALSPRGPKLVHRFGAKRVVGGGFIVMAMGLLLMSTTSRTTDYWQVGLFLVIMASGVGVAMPNLSSGIVQSVPLNKAGVGSAVNDTTREVGGAIGIALIGSVVNSIYRNNIESALTTLPDSARDAAGDNIAKALVVSDKVGQTLGVDAGENLRVAVQNAFMDGMHGGLYVAAVLVIVCAVIVFKKLPDEEIDPASLN
;
A
#
# COMPACT_ATOMS: atom_id res chain seq x y z
N MET A 1 -22.85 13.38 13.81
CA MET A 1 -21.65 14.10 13.32
C MET A 1 -20.74 14.63 14.43
N SER A 2 -21.11 14.63 15.73
CA SER A 2 -20.23 15.13 16.80
C SER A 2 -18.99 14.27 17.11
N PHE A 3 -18.96 12.98 16.74
CA PHE A 3 -17.79 12.12 16.98
C PHE A 3 -16.54 12.56 16.21
N PHE A 4 -16.70 13.12 15.00
CA PHE A 4 -15.57 13.67 14.23
C PHE A 4 -15.02 14.97 14.81
N SER A 5 -15.73 15.60 15.75
CA SER A 5 -15.19 16.72 16.52
C SER A 5 -14.18 16.25 17.58
N ASN A 6 -14.16 14.96 17.91
CA ASN A 6 -13.13 14.37 18.77
C ASN A 6 -11.84 14.16 17.94
N PRO A 7 -10.72 14.83 18.28
CA PRO A 7 -9.46 14.70 17.54
C PRO A 7 -8.96 13.26 17.45
N ARG A 8 -9.21 12.40 18.45
CA ARG A 8 -8.81 10.99 18.41
C ARG A 8 -9.56 10.19 17.38
N PHE A 9 -10.87 10.40 17.30
CA PHE A 9 -11.70 9.74 16.31
C PHE A 9 -11.30 10.20 14.91
N ALA A 10 -11.18 11.51 14.69
CA ALA A 10 -10.84 12.07 13.38
C ALA A 10 -9.43 11.67 12.91
N ILE A 11 -8.41 11.81 13.76
CA ILE A 11 -7.02 11.48 13.42
C ILE A 11 -6.84 9.96 13.37
N GLY A 12 -7.51 9.22 14.25
CA GLY A 12 -7.57 7.77 14.22
C GLY A 12 -8.11 7.28 12.88
N SER A 13 -9.26 7.80 12.44
CA SER A 13 -9.86 7.46 11.16
C SER A 13 -8.94 7.82 9.99
N LEU A 14 -8.37 9.02 9.96
CA LEU A 14 -7.41 9.42 8.93
C LEU A 14 -6.20 8.46 8.88
N GLY A 15 -5.65 8.13 10.06
CA GLY A 15 -4.51 7.21 10.17
C GLY A 15 -4.85 5.81 9.65
N ILE A 16 -6.02 5.28 9.99
CA ILE A 16 -6.47 3.97 9.48
C ILE A 16 -6.68 4.01 7.97
N SER A 17 -7.33 5.06 7.44
CA SER A 17 -7.53 5.19 6.00
C SER A 17 -6.19 5.22 5.27
N VAL A 18 -5.23 6.02 5.73
CA VAL A 18 -3.90 6.10 5.09
C VAL A 18 -3.12 4.79 5.23
N ASN A 19 -3.24 4.11 6.37
CA ASN A 19 -2.61 2.82 6.60
C ASN A 19 -3.15 1.76 5.61
N PHE A 20 -4.47 1.64 5.48
CA PHE A 20 -5.08 0.69 4.55
C PHE A 20 -4.90 1.08 3.08
N LEU A 21 -4.95 2.38 2.77
CA LEU A 21 -4.59 2.92 1.46
C LEU A 21 -3.22 2.42 1.03
N ALA A 22 -2.21 2.62 1.86
CA ALA A 22 -0.84 2.25 1.50
C ALA A 22 -0.64 0.72 1.54
N MET A 23 -1.24 0.01 2.50
CA MET A 23 -1.15 -1.45 2.58
C MET A 23 -1.78 -2.13 1.36
N PHE A 24 -3.02 -1.79 1.00
CA PHE A 24 -3.71 -2.45 -0.12
C PHE A 24 -3.09 -2.07 -1.47
N SER A 25 -2.71 -0.79 -1.66
CA SER A 25 -1.99 -0.36 -2.86
C SER A 25 -0.68 -1.11 -3.02
N MET A 26 0.08 -1.26 -1.93
CA MET A 26 1.32 -2.01 -1.91
C MET A 26 1.10 -3.48 -2.28
N PHE A 27 0.10 -4.15 -1.68
CA PHE A 27 -0.17 -5.55 -2.00
C PHE A 27 -0.63 -5.75 -3.44
N PHE A 28 -1.43 -4.82 -3.96
CA PHE A 28 -1.83 -4.82 -5.36
C PHE A 28 -0.60 -4.71 -6.28
N MET A 29 0.31 -3.78 -6.00
CA MET A 29 1.56 -3.61 -6.75
C MET A 29 2.53 -4.79 -6.60
N LEU A 30 2.74 -5.28 -5.38
CA LEU A 30 3.58 -6.45 -5.09
C LEU A 30 3.14 -7.66 -5.90
N THR A 31 1.83 -7.90 -5.93
CA THR A 31 1.24 -9.03 -6.64
C THR A 31 1.50 -8.93 -8.14
N GLN A 32 1.32 -7.74 -8.72
CA GLN A 32 1.62 -7.48 -10.13
C GLN A 32 3.10 -7.59 -10.43
N TYR A 33 3.98 -7.05 -9.58
CA TYR A 33 5.43 -7.18 -9.71
C TYR A 33 5.87 -8.65 -9.72
N LEU A 34 5.47 -9.42 -8.70
CA LEU A 34 5.88 -10.82 -8.58
C LEU A 34 5.38 -11.67 -9.75
N GLN A 35 4.18 -11.41 -10.27
CA GLN A 35 3.60 -12.19 -11.36
C GLN A 35 4.07 -11.72 -12.74
N TYR A 36 3.90 -10.43 -13.05
CA TYR A 36 4.12 -9.90 -14.39
C TYR A 36 5.57 -9.52 -14.67
N VAL A 37 6.37 -9.22 -13.64
CA VAL A 37 7.79 -8.89 -13.79
C VAL A 37 8.66 -10.11 -13.51
N ASN A 38 8.44 -10.78 -12.38
CA ASN A 38 9.27 -11.92 -11.96
C ASN A 38 8.74 -13.28 -12.44
N GLY A 39 7.56 -13.33 -13.07
CA GLY A 39 7.01 -14.55 -13.67
C GLY A 39 6.51 -15.60 -12.67
N TYR A 40 6.29 -15.24 -11.41
CA TYR A 40 5.75 -16.18 -10.43
C TYR A 40 4.27 -16.49 -10.70
N SER A 41 3.84 -17.72 -10.38
CA SER A 41 2.42 -18.06 -10.37
C SER A 41 1.67 -17.28 -9.28
N PRO A 42 0.34 -17.13 -9.37
CA PRO A 42 -0.46 -16.45 -8.34
C PRO A 42 -0.26 -17.03 -6.93
N LEU A 43 -0.20 -18.37 -6.81
CA LEU A 43 0.07 -19.04 -5.53
C LEU A 43 1.47 -18.72 -5.01
N ALA A 44 2.48 -18.75 -5.89
CA ALA A 44 3.85 -18.46 -5.53
C ALA A 44 4.04 -16.99 -5.11
N ALA A 45 3.30 -16.06 -5.72
CA ALA A 45 3.25 -14.65 -5.31
C ALA A 45 2.57 -14.49 -3.94
N GLY A 46 1.48 -15.20 -3.68
CA GLY A 46 0.79 -15.19 -2.39
C GLY A 46 1.66 -15.70 -1.24
N ILE A 47 2.36 -16.83 -1.42
CA ILE A 47 3.31 -17.37 -0.43
C ILE A 47 4.44 -16.37 -0.15
N ARG A 48 4.86 -15.59 -1.14
CA ARG A 48 5.89 -14.56 -1.00
C ARG A 48 5.42 -13.32 -0.22
N GLY A 49 4.13 -13.18 0.02
CA GLY A 49 3.57 -12.19 0.95
C GLY A 49 3.62 -12.61 2.42
N VAL A 50 3.90 -13.89 2.72
CA VAL A 50 3.88 -14.45 4.09
C VAL A 50 4.76 -13.70 5.10
N PRO A 51 5.98 -13.23 4.76
CA PRO A 51 6.79 -12.45 5.72
C PRO A 51 6.04 -11.25 6.30
N PHE A 52 5.25 -10.54 5.50
CA PHE A 52 4.44 -9.41 5.96
C PHE A 52 3.45 -9.84 7.04
N ALA A 53 2.70 -10.93 6.79
CA ALA A 53 1.71 -11.46 7.72
C ALA A 53 2.34 -11.95 9.03
N LEU A 54 3.47 -12.67 8.95
CA LEU A 54 4.20 -13.13 10.13
C LEU A 54 4.70 -11.96 10.99
N THR A 55 5.21 -10.90 10.35
CA THR A 55 5.64 -9.69 11.07
C THR A 55 4.47 -8.99 11.75
N LEU A 56 3.31 -8.89 11.09
CA LEU A 56 2.10 -8.33 11.71
C LEU A 56 1.64 -9.13 12.93
N VAL A 57 1.57 -10.46 12.82
CA VAL A 57 1.21 -11.34 13.94
C VAL A 57 2.19 -11.17 15.10
N ALA A 58 3.48 -11.06 14.79
CA ALA A 58 4.48 -10.85 15.81
C ALA A 58 4.34 -9.46 16.48
N LEU A 59 4.25 -8.37 15.72
CA LEU A 59 4.40 -7.03 16.26
C LEU A 59 3.10 -6.38 16.74
N SER A 60 1.94 -6.79 16.23
CA SER A 60 0.65 -6.19 16.61
C SER A 60 0.32 -6.25 18.11
N PRO A 61 0.56 -7.35 18.86
CA PRO A 61 0.27 -7.39 20.29
C PRO A 61 1.23 -6.50 21.12
N ARG A 62 2.35 -6.07 20.52
CA ARG A 62 3.35 -5.24 21.19
C ARG A 62 3.02 -3.75 21.12
N GLY A 63 2.14 -3.33 20.21
CA GLY A 63 1.71 -1.95 20.02
C GLY A 63 1.24 -1.27 21.31
N PRO A 64 0.28 -1.83 22.06
CA PRO A 64 -0.22 -1.20 23.30
C PRO A 64 0.86 -1.03 24.38
N LYS A 65 1.76 -2.02 24.54
CA LYS A 65 2.89 -1.93 25.48
C LYS A 65 3.86 -0.81 25.10
N LEU A 66 4.11 -0.63 23.80
CA LEU A 66 4.94 0.48 23.32
C LEU A 66 4.25 1.83 23.57
N VAL A 67 2.94 1.93 23.36
CA VAL A 67 2.17 3.16 23.64
C VAL A 67 2.21 3.52 25.12
N HIS A 68 2.01 2.55 26.01
CA HIS A 68 2.11 2.80 27.46
C HIS A 68 3.50 3.33 27.86
N ARG A 69 4.56 2.90 27.18
CA ARG A 69 5.94 3.32 27.49
C ARG A 69 6.36 4.63 26.83
N PHE A 70 5.93 4.89 25.60
CA PHE A 70 6.46 5.96 24.76
C PHE A 70 5.42 7.01 24.33
N GLY A 71 4.14 6.80 24.62
CA GLY A 71 3.02 7.63 24.20
C GLY A 71 2.48 7.27 22.81
N ALA A 72 1.18 7.45 22.62
CA ALA A 72 0.48 7.07 21.39
C ALA A 72 1.03 7.80 20.16
N LYS A 73 1.31 9.11 20.32
CA LYS A 73 1.79 9.97 19.25
C LYS A 73 3.12 9.52 18.67
N ARG A 74 4.07 9.17 19.53
CA ARG A 74 5.42 8.75 19.10
C ARG A 74 5.40 7.37 18.47
N VAL A 75 4.61 6.46 19.02
CA VAL A 75 4.53 5.07 18.55
C VAL A 75 3.81 4.98 17.20
N VAL A 76 2.66 5.64 17.05
CA VAL A 76 1.92 5.65 15.78
C VAL A 76 2.69 6.44 14.72
N GLY A 77 3.17 7.64 15.05
CA GLY A 77 3.96 8.45 14.14
C GLY A 77 5.24 7.74 13.67
N GLY A 78 5.97 7.13 14.60
CA GLY A 78 7.16 6.32 14.29
C GLY A 78 6.82 5.10 13.44
N GLY A 79 5.71 4.42 13.73
CA GLY A 79 5.19 3.32 12.91
C GLY A 79 4.91 3.74 11.46
N PHE A 80 4.34 4.92 11.24
CA PHE A 80 4.13 5.44 9.89
C PHE A 80 5.42 5.83 9.18
N ILE A 81 6.41 6.36 9.89
CA ILE A 81 7.74 6.57 9.29
C ILE A 81 8.37 5.25 8.86
N VAL A 82 8.29 4.21 9.70
CA VAL A 82 8.78 2.86 9.37
C VAL A 82 8.02 2.27 8.18
N MET A 83 6.71 2.46 8.13
CA MET A 83 5.88 2.04 7.00
C MET A 83 6.30 2.74 5.70
N ALA A 84 6.50 4.06 5.75
CA ALA A 84 6.96 4.86 4.60
C ALA A 84 8.35 4.42 4.13
N MET A 85 9.27 4.11 5.05
CA MET A 85 10.58 3.55 4.69
C MET A 85 10.44 2.22 3.93
N GLY A 86 9.54 1.34 4.35
CA GLY A 86 9.27 0.09 3.62
C GLY A 86 8.74 0.34 2.20
N LEU A 87 7.85 1.32 2.02
CA LEU A 87 7.34 1.72 0.69
C LEU A 87 8.45 2.30 -0.20
N LEU A 88 9.29 3.19 0.36
CA LEU A 88 10.43 3.79 -0.35
C LEU A 88 11.50 2.74 -0.72
N LEU A 89 11.73 1.75 0.13
CA LEU A 89 12.62 0.64 -0.20
C LEU A 89 12.03 -0.21 -1.33
N MET A 90 10.72 -0.50 -1.29
CA MET A 90 10.06 -1.21 -2.38
C MET A 90 10.11 -0.42 -3.70
N SER A 91 10.10 0.91 -3.69
CA SER A 91 10.27 1.72 -4.91
C SER A 91 11.69 1.69 -5.49
N THR A 92 12.66 1.03 -4.83
CA THR A 92 14.01 0.78 -5.40
C THR A 92 14.14 -0.60 -6.05
N THR A 93 13.08 -1.42 -5.98
CA THR A 93 13.06 -2.75 -6.54
C THR A 93 13.20 -2.71 -8.06
N SER A 94 13.97 -3.63 -8.62
CA SER A 94 14.18 -3.81 -10.05
C SER A 94 13.78 -5.22 -10.49
N ARG A 95 13.92 -5.54 -11.78
CA ARG A 95 13.66 -6.88 -12.33
C ARG A 95 14.61 -7.95 -11.76
N THR A 96 15.79 -7.54 -11.31
CA THR A 96 16.84 -8.43 -10.80
C THR A 96 16.98 -8.39 -9.28
N THR A 97 16.07 -7.70 -8.59
CA THR A 97 16.09 -7.65 -7.12
C THR A 97 15.77 -9.02 -6.55
N ASP A 98 16.63 -9.48 -5.66
CA ASP A 98 16.45 -10.78 -5.02
C ASP A 98 15.26 -10.75 -4.07
N TYR A 99 14.56 -11.88 -3.99
CA TYR A 99 13.37 -11.99 -3.15
C TYR A 99 13.65 -11.73 -1.67
N TRP A 100 14.86 -12.05 -1.16
CA TRP A 100 15.17 -11.79 0.26
C TRP A 100 15.13 -10.28 0.57
N GLN A 101 15.49 -9.42 -0.38
CA GLN A 101 15.41 -7.96 -0.23
C GLN A 101 13.95 -7.51 -0.19
N VAL A 102 13.13 -8.02 -1.11
CA VAL A 102 11.68 -7.79 -1.12
C VAL A 102 11.05 -8.22 0.20
N GLY A 103 11.40 -9.42 0.70
CA GLY A 103 10.96 -9.92 1.99
C GLY A 103 11.35 -9.02 3.15
N LEU A 104 12.58 -8.49 3.16
CA LEU A 104 13.03 -7.53 4.16
C LEU A 104 12.23 -6.22 4.11
N PHE A 105 11.96 -5.70 2.92
CA PHE A 105 11.17 -4.47 2.75
C PHE A 105 9.73 -4.66 3.24
N LEU A 106 9.14 -5.83 2.99
CA LEU A 106 7.83 -6.22 3.53
C LEU A 106 7.84 -6.29 5.06
N VAL A 107 8.89 -6.85 5.66
CA VAL A 107 9.06 -6.89 7.13
C VAL A 107 9.16 -5.48 7.71
N ILE A 108 9.93 -4.58 7.08
CA ILE A 108 10.05 -3.19 7.51
C ILE A 108 8.67 -2.52 7.46
N MET A 109 7.98 -2.61 6.33
CA MET A 109 6.64 -2.02 6.19
C MET A 109 5.64 -2.60 7.20
N ALA A 110 5.58 -3.93 7.32
CA ALA A 110 4.70 -4.64 8.26
C ALA A 110 4.98 -4.27 9.72
N SER A 111 6.23 -3.96 10.06
CA SER A 111 6.60 -3.50 11.41
C SER A 111 5.94 -2.18 11.75
N GLY A 112 5.94 -1.24 10.80
CA GLY A 112 5.24 0.03 10.95
C GLY A 112 3.73 -0.14 11.08
N VAL A 113 3.12 -0.95 10.22
CA VAL A 113 1.68 -1.26 10.25
C VAL A 113 1.30 -1.94 11.56
N GLY A 114 2.04 -2.98 11.97
CA GLY A 114 1.73 -3.79 13.15
C GLY A 114 1.77 -2.99 14.44
N VAL A 115 2.68 -2.03 14.56
CA VAL A 115 2.76 -1.17 15.74
C VAL A 115 1.71 -0.04 15.72
N ALA A 116 1.41 0.55 14.55
CA ALA A 116 0.48 1.67 14.45
C ALA A 116 -1.00 1.26 14.47
N MET A 117 -1.37 0.23 13.72
CA MET A 117 -2.77 -0.12 13.44
C MET A 117 -3.59 -0.46 14.69
N PRO A 118 -3.12 -1.32 15.63
CA PRO A 118 -3.92 -1.66 16.82
C PRO A 118 -4.26 -0.44 17.67
N ASN A 119 -3.34 0.51 17.79
CA ASN A 119 -3.50 1.72 18.59
C ASN A 119 -4.46 2.72 17.96
N LEU A 120 -4.44 2.85 16.63
CA LEU A 120 -5.43 3.66 15.91
C LEU A 120 -6.83 3.05 16.06
N SER A 121 -6.93 1.72 15.92
CA SER A 121 -8.20 1.00 16.01
C SER A 121 -8.82 1.09 17.41
N SER A 122 -8.01 0.88 18.46
CA SER A 122 -8.49 1.04 19.84
C SER A 122 -8.88 2.49 20.12
N GLY A 123 -8.12 3.47 19.63
CA GLY A 123 -8.43 4.89 19.81
C GLY A 123 -9.77 5.29 19.22
N ILE A 124 -10.15 4.77 18.04
CA ILE A 124 -11.47 5.02 17.46
C ILE A 124 -12.57 4.38 18.31
N VAL A 125 -12.45 3.08 18.63
CA VAL A 125 -13.49 2.33 19.34
C VAL A 125 -13.68 2.86 20.77
N GLN A 126 -12.62 3.31 21.44
CA GLN A 126 -12.69 3.86 22.80
C GLN A 126 -13.17 5.32 22.83
N SER A 127 -13.20 6.01 21.69
CA SER A 127 -13.67 7.41 21.61
C SER A 127 -15.18 7.55 21.46
N VAL A 128 -15.90 6.43 21.48
CA VAL A 128 -17.37 6.40 21.52
C VAL A 128 -17.86 5.80 22.85
N PRO A 129 -19.01 6.26 23.39
CA PRO A 129 -19.61 5.67 24.58
C PRO A 129 -19.83 4.15 24.44
N LEU A 130 -19.76 3.40 25.54
CA LEU A 130 -19.85 1.93 25.54
C LEU A 130 -21.10 1.39 24.83
N ASN A 131 -22.24 2.05 25.00
CA ASN A 131 -23.50 1.69 24.32
C ASN A 131 -23.49 1.95 22.80
N LYS A 132 -22.43 2.59 22.28
CA LYS A 132 -22.19 2.90 20.86
C LYS A 132 -20.89 2.29 20.34
N ALA A 133 -20.24 1.39 21.09
CA ALA A 133 -19.00 0.72 20.66
C ALA A 133 -19.14 0.03 19.28
N GLY A 134 -20.32 -0.56 19.01
CA GLY A 134 -20.64 -1.14 17.69
C GLY A 134 -20.58 -0.12 16.55
N VAL A 135 -20.98 1.14 16.79
CA VAL A 135 -20.86 2.23 15.80
C VAL A 135 -19.40 2.60 15.58
N GLY A 136 -18.59 2.66 16.65
CA GLY A 136 -17.15 2.91 16.56
C GLY A 136 -16.44 1.84 15.73
N SER A 137 -16.76 0.56 15.93
CA SER A 137 -16.22 -0.55 15.13
C SER A 137 -16.68 -0.48 13.67
N ALA A 138 -17.97 -0.22 13.42
CA ALA A 138 -18.49 -0.11 12.07
C ALA A 138 -17.83 1.03 11.28
N VAL A 139 -17.61 2.19 11.92
CA VAL A 139 -16.87 3.30 11.29
C VAL A 139 -15.41 2.92 11.06
N ASN A 140 -14.76 2.28 12.03
CA ASN A 140 -13.38 1.80 11.87
C ASN A 140 -13.23 0.87 10.66
N ASP A 141 -14.12 -0.11 10.50
CA ASP A 141 -14.05 -1.05 9.38
C ASP A 141 -14.44 -0.38 8.06
N THR A 142 -15.44 0.49 8.05
CA THR A 142 -15.76 1.31 6.87
C THR A 142 -14.56 2.16 6.44
N THR A 143 -13.86 2.76 7.40
CA THR A 143 -12.67 3.59 7.17
C THR A 143 -11.52 2.78 6.56
N ARG A 144 -11.38 1.51 6.95
CA ARG A 144 -10.40 0.56 6.38
C ARG A 144 -10.72 0.24 4.93
N GLU A 145 -11.95 -0.18 4.65
CA GLU A 145 -12.39 -0.57 3.30
C GLU A 145 -12.34 0.62 2.34
N VAL A 146 -12.84 1.78 2.76
CA VAL A 146 -12.79 3.01 1.96
C VAL A 146 -11.35 3.45 1.73
N GLY A 147 -10.49 3.43 2.76
CA GLY A 147 -9.07 3.76 2.63
C GLY A 147 -8.36 2.85 1.63
N GLY A 148 -8.56 1.54 1.75
CA GLY A 148 -7.99 0.54 0.84
C GLY A 148 -8.46 0.71 -0.60
N ALA A 149 -9.77 0.90 -0.82
CA ALA A 149 -10.36 1.11 -2.15
C ALA A 149 -9.84 2.39 -2.83
N ILE A 150 -9.82 3.52 -2.09
CA ILE A 150 -9.26 4.78 -2.57
C ILE A 150 -7.78 4.60 -2.91
N GLY A 151 -7.04 3.85 -2.08
CA GLY A 151 -5.63 3.57 -2.35
C GLY A 151 -5.40 2.84 -3.65
N ILE A 152 -6.04 1.70 -3.84
CA ILE A 152 -5.90 0.92 -5.08
C ILE A 152 -6.26 1.78 -6.29
N ALA A 153 -7.36 2.54 -6.22
CA ALA A 153 -7.80 3.39 -7.32
C ALA A 153 -6.80 4.54 -7.61
N LEU A 154 -6.37 5.28 -6.58
CA LEU A 154 -5.46 6.41 -6.73
C LEU A 154 -4.08 5.96 -7.21
N ILE A 155 -3.46 5.01 -6.50
CA ILE A 155 -2.12 4.53 -6.81
C ILE A 155 -2.13 3.78 -8.14
N GLY A 156 -3.14 2.95 -8.40
CA GLY A 156 -3.33 2.28 -9.68
C GLY A 156 -3.46 3.27 -10.85
N SER A 157 -4.15 4.40 -10.65
CA SER A 157 -4.26 5.46 -11.66
C SER A 157 -2.92 6.15 -11.93
N VAL A 158 -2.14 6.45 -10.89
CA VAL A 158 -0.78 7.00 -11.03
C VAL A 158 0.11 6.03 -11.81
N VAL A 159 0.09 4.75 -11.43
CA VAL A 159 0.87 3.69 -12.08
C VAL A 159 0.48 3.57 -13.55
N ASN A 160 -0.83 3.53 -13.85
CA ASN A 160 -1.33 3.41 -15.22
C ASN A 160 -0.99 4.63 -16.07
N SER A 161 -1.06 5.84 -15.51
CA SER A 161 -0.71 7.07 -16.22
C SER A 161 0.77 7.10 -16.60
N ILE A 162 1.66 6.77 -15.67
CA ILE A 162 3.11 6.71 -15.94
C ILE A 162 3.41 5.58 -16.94
N TYR A 163 2.81 4.40 -16.74
CA TYR A 163 2.94 3.26 -17.65
C TYR A 163 2.58 3.63 -19.09
N ARG A 164 1.40 4.24 -19.32
CA ARG A 164 0.93 4.65 -20.64
C ARG A 164 1.90 5.58 -21.34
N ASN A 165 2.39 6.59 -20.62
CA ASN A 165 3.33 7.56 -21.15
C ASN A 165 4.67 6.90 -21.53
N ASN A 166 5.15 5.96 -20.72
CA ASN A 166 6.47 5.34 -20.92
C ASN A 166 6.45 4.20 -21.95
N ILE A 167 5.30 3.55 -22.18
CA ILE A 167 5.19 2.45 -23.16
C ILE A 167 4.89 2.95 -24.58
N GLU A 168 4.33 4.16 -24.74
CA GLU A 168 3.82 4.69 -26.01
C GLU A 168 4.83 4.56 -27.17
N SER A 169 6.08 4.95 -26.96
CA SER A 169 7.12 4.89 -27.99
C SER A 169 7.40 3.47 -28.49
N ALA A 170 7.26 2.46 -27.61
CA ALA A 170 7.48 1.05 -27.94
C ALA A 170 6.32 0.43 -28.73
N LEU A 171 5.15 1.09 -28.77
CA LEU A 171 3.94 0.58 -29.44
C LEU A 171 3.69 1.19 -30.82
N THR A 172 4.54 2.12 -31.26
CA THR A 172 4.36 2.89 -32.50
C THR A 172 4.38 2.03 -33.77
N THR A 173 5.05 0.88 -33.74
CA THR A 173 5.13 -0.06 -34.87
C THR A 173 3.99 -1.09 -34.86
N LEU A 174 3.18 -1.13 -33.80
CA LEU A 174 2.07 -2.07 -33.69
C LEU A 174 0.81 -1.54 -34.40
N PRO A 175 -0.06 -2.44 -34.89
CA PRO A 175 -1.41 -2.09 -35.33
C PRO A 175 -2.23 -1.44 -34.21
N ASP A 176 -3.16 -0.56 -34.56
CA ASP A 176 -3.92 0.26 -33.59
C ASP A 176 -4.59 -0.57 -32.49
N SER A 177 -5.23 -1.69 -32.84
CA SER A 177 -5.90 -2.56 -31.86
C SER A 177 -4.94 -3.22 -30.86
N ALA A 178 -3.71 -3.53 -31.29
CA ALA A 178 -2.67 -4.08 -30.42
C ALA A 178 -2.02 -2.98 -29.57
N ARG A 179 -1.84 -1.78 -30.14
CA ARG A 179 -1.37 -0.59 -29.43
C ARG A 179 -2.33 -0.19 -28.32
N ASP A 180 -3.63 -0.11 -28.60
CA ASP A 180 -4.65 0.24 -27.61
C ASP A 180 -4.71 -0.79 -26.49
N ALA A 181 -4.67 -2.08 -26.84
CA ALA A 181 -4.67 -3.16 -25.86
C ALA A 181 -3.41 -3.14 -24.97
N ALA A 182 -2.23 -2.92 -25.56
CA ALA A 182 -0.97 -2.85 -24.83
C ALA A 182 -0.84 -1.58 -23.99
N GLY A 183 -1.37 -0.45 -24.46
CA GLY A 183 -1.41 0.79 -23.66
C GLY A 183 -2.35 0.70 -22.46
N ASP A 184 -3.34 -0.20 -22.48
CA ASP A 184 -4.37 -0.21 -21.45
C ASP A 184 -3.87 -0.66 -20.07
N ASN A 185 -3.17 -1.79 -20.01
CA ASN A 185 -2.52 -2.29 -18.80
C ASN A 185 -1.49 -3.37 -19.11
N ILE A 186 -0.56 -3.59 -18.16
CA ILE A 186 0.53 -4.57 -18.29
C ILE A 186 0.04 -5.98 -18.66
N ALA A 187 -1.06 -6.46 -18.09
CA ALA A 187 -1.52 -7.82 -18.33
C ALA A 187 -1.88 -8.04 -19.83
N LYS A 188 -2.60 -7.09 -20.43
CA LYS A 188 -2.90 -7.11 -21.86
C LYS A 188 -1.64 -6.92 -22.72
N ALA A 189 -0.74 -6.04 -22.29
CA ALA A 189 0.50 -5.77 -23.02
C ALA A 189 1.45 -6.97 -23.09
N LEU A 190 1.51 -7.79 -22.03
CA LEU A 190 2.25 -9.05 -22.05
C LEU A 190 1.64 -10.04 -23.05
N VAL A 191 0.31 -10.15 -23.11
CA VAL A 191 -0.37 -10.98 -24.13
C VAL A 191 -0.08 -10.48 -25.55
N VAL A 192 -0.02 -9.16 -25.76
CA VAL A 192 0.39 -8.58 -27.06
C VAL A 192 1.85 -8.92 -27.36
N SER A 193 2.74 -8.85 -26.37
CA SER A 193 4.16 -9.21 -26.51
C SER A 193 4.33 -10.67 -26.94
N ASP A 194 3.56 -11.60 -26.37
CA ASP A 194 3.57 -13.01 -26.76
C ASP A 194 3.14 -13.21 -28.22
N LYS A 195 2.07 -12.52 -28.65
CA LYS A 195 1.59 -12.56 -30.04
C LYS A 195 2.62 -11.98 -31.02
N VAL A 196 3.27 -10.88 -30.66
CA VAL A 196 4.38 -10.30 -31.44
C VAL A 196 5.52 -11.32 -31.56
N GLY A 197 5.88 -12.00 -30.48
CA GLY A 197 6.88 -13.07 -30.48
C GLY A 197 6.55 -14.21 -31.45
N GLN A 198 5.27 -14.60 -31.50
CA GLN A 198 4.80 -15.66 -32.40
C GLN A 198 4.75 -15.26 -33.87
N THR A 199 4.57 -13.97 -34.18
CA THR A 199 4.29 -13.48 -35.55
C THR A 199 5.49 -12.81 -36.21
N LEU A 200 6.25 -12.03 -35.45
CA LEU A 200 7.37 -11.20 -35.91
C LEU A 200 8.73 -11.73 -35.42
N GLY A 201 8.73 -12.77 -34.59
CA GLY A 201 9.93 -13.44 -34.08
C GLY A 201 10.15 -13.22 -32.59
N VAL A 202 10.80 -14.20 -31.96
CA VAL A 202 11.00 -14.27 -30.50
C VAL A 202 11.66 -13.00 -29.95
N ASP A 203 12.66 -12.46 -30.64
CA ASP A 203 13.38 -11.26 -30.21
C ASP A 203 12.49 -10.02 -30.18
N ALA A 204 11.57 -9.88 -31.14
CA ALA A 204 10.62 -8.76 -31.17
C ALA A 204 9.63 -8.84 -30.00
N GLY A 205 9.14 -10.05 -29.70
CA GLY A 205 8.26 -10.30 -28.55
C GLY A 205 8.96 -10.00 -27.22
N GLU A 206 10.19 -10.48 -27.04
CA GLU A 206 10.96 -10.24 -25.81
C GLU A 206 11.32 -8.77 -25.63
N ASN A 207 11.72 -8.06 -26.70
CA ASN A 207 11.98 -6.62 -26.64
C ASN A 207 10.75 -5.83 -26.19
N LEU A 208 9.57 -6.17 -26.72
CA LEU A 208 8.32 -5.54 -26.29
C LEU A 208 7.99 -5.91 -24.83
N ARG A 209 8.17 -7.16 -24.43
CA ARG A 209 7.95 -7.63 -23.05
C ARG A 209 8.82 -6.87 -22.05
N VAL A 210 10.09 -6.67 -22.38
CA VAL A 210 11.05 -5.88 -21.60
C VAL A 210 10.60 -4.43 -21.48
N ALA A 211 10.17 -3.80 -22.58
CA ALA A 211 9.65 -2.44 -22.56
C ALA A 211 8.40 -2.32 -21.66
N VAL A 212 7.46 -3.27 -21.78
CA VAL A 212 6.26 -3.35 -20.94
C VAL A 212 6.62 -3.47 -19.46
N GLN A 213 7.53 -4.37 -19.11
CA GLN A 213 7.95 -4.58 -17.72
C GLN A 213 8.66 -3.33 -17.18
N ASN A 214 9.51 -2.68 -17.95
CA ASN A 214 10.20 -1.46 -17.52
C ASN A 214 9.21 -0.30 -17.31
N ALA A 215 8.31 -0.04 -18.25
CA ALA A 215 7.29 1.01 -18.12
C ALA A 215 6.37 0.76 -16.92
N PHE A 216 6.04 -0.50 -16.61
CA PHE A 216 5.26 -0.84 -15.43
C PHE A 216 6.04 -0.58 -14.14
N MET A 217 7.33 -0.94 -14.11
CA MET A 217 8.19 -0.69 -12.96
C MET A 217 8.32 0.81 -12.67
N ASP A 218 8.46 1.66 -13.69
CA ASP A 218 8.47 3.11 -13.54
C ASP A 218 7.17 3.61 -12.89
N GLY A 219 6.03 3.12 -13.38
CA GLY A 219 4.72 3.44 -12.81
C GLY A 219 4.58 2.96 -11.37
N MET A 220 5.02 1.74 -11.07
CA MET A 220 5.05 1.17 -9.73
C MET A 220 5.90 2.02 -8.79
N HIS A 221 7.09 2.44 -9.20
CA HIS A 221 7.96 3.32 -8.41
C HIS A 221 7.25 4.64 -8.10
N GLY A 222 6.69 5.31 -9.12
CA GLY A 222 5.94 6.55 -8.94
C GLY A 222 4.75 6.40 -7.99
N GLY A 223 3.98 5.33 -8.13
CA GLY A 223 2.86 5.00 -7.24
C GLY A 223 3.30 4.77 -5.79
N LEU A 224 4.40 4.03 -5.58
CA LEU A 224 4.96 3.79 -4.25
C LEU A 224 5.51 5.07 -3.61
N TYR A 225 6.13 5.97 -4.38
CA TYR A 225 6.53 7.29 -3.89
C TYR A 225 5.33 8.12 -3.44
N VAL A 226 4.25 8.18 -4.23
CA VAL A 226 3.02 8.89 -3.85
C VAL A 226 2.44 8.30 -2.56
N ALA A 227 2.35 6.98 -2.44
CA ALA A 227 1.89 6.33 -1.22
C ALA A 227 2.79 6.66 0.00
N ALA A 228 4.11 6.63 -0.17
CA ALA A 228 5.06 6.98 0.88
C ALA A 228 4.90 8.44 1.34
N VAL A 229 4.74 9.39 0.40
CA VAL A 229 4.49 10.80 0.72
C VAL A 229 3.19 10.97 1.51
N LEU A 230 2.11 10.30 1.12
CA LEU A 230 0.84 10.33 1.85
C LEU A 230 0.98 9.79 3.28
N VAL A 231 1.72 8.70 3.46
CA VAL A 231 2.02 8.13 4.78
C VAL A 231 2.88 9.09 5.62
N ILE A 232 3.90 9.73 5.04
CA ILE A 232 4.75 10.72 5.73
C ILE A 232 3.93 11.94 6.16
N VAL A 233 3.08 12.47 5.28
CA VAL A 233 2.18 13.58 5.62
C VAL A 233 1.26 13.18 6.78
N CYS A 234 0.70 11.97 6.73
CA CYS A 234 -0.11 11.45 7.83
C CYS A 234 0.70 11.29 9.13
N ALA A 235 1.94 10.81 9.05
CA ALA A 235 2.84 10.72 10.20
C ALA A 235 3.06 12.09 10.84
N VAL A 236 3.30 13.14 10.05
CA VAL A 236 3.43 14.52 10.55
C VAL A 236 2.14 15.00 11.21
N ILE A 237 0.98 14.71 10.63
CA ILE A 237 -0.32 15.06 11.22
C ILE A 237 -0.52 14.35 12.57
N VAL A 238 -0.24 13.04 12.64
CA VAL A 238 -0.29 12.27 13.88
C VAL A 238 0.68 12.87 14.92
N PHE A 239 1.93 13.10 14.54
CA PHE A 239 2.95 13.70 15.40
C PHE A 239 2.62 15.11 15.88
N LYS A 240 1.73 15.84 15.21
CA LYS A 240 1.30 17.17 15.65
C LYS A 240 0.02 17.12 16.46
N LYS A 241 -0.96 16.32 16.04
CA LYS A 241 -2.35 16.45 16.49
C LYS A 241 -2.90 15.27 17.31
N LEU A 242 -2.27 14.09 17.31
CA LEU A 242 -2.79 12.95 18.08
C LEU A 242 -2.64 13.22 19.59
N PRO A 243 -3.72 13.17 20.39
CA PRO A 243 -3.66 13.40 21.84
C PRO A 243 -3.03 12.22 22.60
N ASP A 244 -2.21 12.50 23.62
CA ASP A 244 -1.43 11.50 24.38
C ASP A 244 -2.16 10.89 25.62
N GLU A 245 -3.11 11.57 26.26
CA GLU A 245 -3.73 11.14 27.55
C GLU A 245 -4.88 10.13 27.42
N GLU A 246 -4.87 8.94 28.03
CA GLU A 246 -6.00 7.99 28.00
C GLU A 246 -7.39 8.66 28.16
N ILE A 247 -8.38 8.24 27.35
CA ILE A 247 -9.74 8.76 27.48
C ILE A 247 -10.28 8.30 28.83
N ASP A 248 -10.58 9.23 29.73
CA ASP A 248 -11.40 8.92 30.90
C ASP A 248 -12.80 8.55 30.41
N PRO A 249 -13.28 7.30 30.58
CA PRO A 249 -14.61 6.89 30.16
C PRO A 249 -15.71 7.75 30.80
N ALA A 250 -15.44 8.38 31.95
CA ALA A 250 -16.36 9.28 32.62
C ALA A 250 -16.56 10.61 31.88
N SER A 251 -15.64 11.01 31.00
CA SER A 251 -15.73 12.26 30.22
C SER A 251 -16.66 12.19 29.00
N LEU A 252 -17.17 10.99 28.67
CA LEU A 252 -18.00 10.73 27.49
C LEU A 252 -19.51 10.67 27.77
N ASN A 253 -19.93 10.91 29.01
CA ASN A 253 -21.33 10.91 29.45
C ASN A 253 -21.89 12.33 29.58
#